data_AF-A0A7S2KU79-F1
#
_entry.id   AF-A0A7S2KU79-F1
#
_cell.length_a   1.000
_cell.length_b   1.000
_cell.length_c   1.000
_cell.angle_alpha   90.00
_cell.angle_beta   90.00
_cell.angle_gamma   90.00
#
_symmetry.space_group_name_H-M   'P 1'
#
loop_
_entity.id
_entity.type
_entity.pdbx_description
1 polymer ?
#
loop_
_entity_poly.entity_id
_entity_poly.type
_entity_poly.pdbx_seq_one_letter_code
_entity_poly.pdbx_strand_id
1 'polypeptide(L)'
;EFLELSNEIYQLYGEALSSSDGQVVVGSDGKAVQPPPLVHRHKSNDGASVGNDIIHDPIGVEHIKRLFPGLLRVEVLDRKSDHPLRQTGVLDNHRFVKEHPPSPNAFSAVDGESLLDPTICCDENDPPRGKMTAHPKMEEVVMWETNIQATGVRKYPNPIGWVAVMPVEDKADVGSFWSGYTKEQPNLKRPRRVDETIGNQAGFMATRSQVEYFHNKACPGGFLPPFDSQHWKGDSLQRHSVEFWSGGFQLFGQCSLNRILPLEPRRFEKHLIYHVSNNKQRTAPAKKMIRVGDFYGQILTVKEKAIKFAKEAWGIKLT
;
A
#
# COMPACT_ATOMS: atom_id res chain seq x y z
N GLU A 1 5.22 12.71 13.69
CA GLU A 1 4.92 13.58 12.53
C GLU A 1 4.24 12.74 11.44
N PHE A 2 3.29 13.30 10.69
CA PHE A 2 2.53 12.55 9.66
C PHE A 2 3.29 12.43 8.32
N LEU A 3 4.34 13.24 8.13
CA LEU A 3 5.15 13.32 6.92
C LEU A 3 6.50 12.58 7.01
N GLU A 4 6.71 11.74 8.04
CA GLU A 4 7.95 10.99 8.26
C GLU A 4 8.38 10.25 6.97
N LEU A 5 7.49 9.43 6.39
CA LEU A 5 7.80 8.67 5.18
C LEU A 5 8.07 9.57 3.95
N SER A 6 7.37 10.70 3.81
CA SER A 6 7.67 11.66 2.75
C SER A 6 9.08 12.24 2.88
N ASN A 7 9.49 12.59 4.11
CA ASN A 7 10.83 13.09 4.37
C ASN A 7 11.89 12.01 4.10
N GLU A 8 11.64 10.76 4.50
CA GLU A 8 12.57 9.65 4.24
C GLU A 8 12.71 9.34 2.75
N ILE A 9 11.62 9.40 1.98
CA ILE A 9 11.67 9.29 0.51
C ILE A 9 12.52 10.43 -0.07
N TYR A 10 12.40 11.64 0.46
CA TYR A 10 13.19 12.80 0.02
C TYR A 10 14.67 12.66 0.37
N GLN A 11 15.00 12.13 1.55
CA GLN A 11 16.38 11.80 1.92
C GLN A 11 16.97 10.74 0.99
N LEU A 12 16.23 9.64 0.76
CA LEU A 12 16.62 8.59 -0.18
C LEU A 12 16.85 9.13 -1.59
N TYR A 13 16.03 10.09 -2.02
CA TYR A 13 16.20 10.79 -3.29
C TYR A 13 17.51 11.60 -3.33
N GLY A 14 17.83 12.33 -2.27
CA GLY A 14 19.09 13.07 -2.14
C GLY A 14 20.32 12.17 -2.15
N GLU A 15 20.24 11.01 -1.49
CA GLU A 15 21.29 9.98 -1.51
C GLU A 15 21.50 9.45 -2.94
N ALA A 16 20.40 9.15 -3.64
CA ALA A 16 20.45 8.66 -5.02
C ALA A 16 21.06 9.69 -5.97
N LEU A 17 20.76 10.99 -5.79
CA LEU A 17 21.37 12.05 -6.60
C LEU A 17 22.87 12.22 -6.32
N SER A 18 23.30 11.89 -5.11
CA SER A 18 24.70 12.04 -4.69
C SER A 18 25.55 10.82 -5.04
N SER A 19 24.94 9.68 -5.38
CA SER A 19 25.66 8.49 -5.80
C SER A 19 26.12 8.58 -7.26
N SER A 20 27.27 7.99 -7.56
CA SER A 20 27.88 8.08 -8.90
C SER A 20 27.09 7.37 -10.00
N ASP A 21 26.28 6.38 -9.63
CA ASP A 21 25.44 5.60 -10.55
C ASP A 21 23.96 6.04 -10.53
N GLY A 22 23.60 7.02 -9.70
CA GLY A 22 22.22 7.49 -9.55
C GLY A 22 21.31 6.48 -8.85
N GLN A 23 21.87 5.54 -8.06
CA GLN A 23 21.12 4.48 -7.38
C GLN A 23 21.40 4.46 -5.88
N VAL A 24 20.43 3.95 -5.12
CA VAL A 24 20.60 3.60 -3.70
C VAL A 24 20.31 2.12 -3.51
N VAL A 25 21.08 1.49 -2.64
CA VAL A 25 21.08 0.05 -2.41
C VAL A 25 20.68 -0.27 -0.99
N VAL A 26 20.01 -1.41 -0.79
CA VAL A 26 19.69 -1.88 0.57
C VAL A 26 20.98 -2.36 1.24
N GLY A 27 21.48 -1.58 2.19
CA GLY A 27 22.61 -1.96 3.03
C GLY A 27 22.14 -2.64 4.32
N SER A 28 22.80 -3.72 4.71
CA SER A 28 22.94 -4.10 6.12
C SER A 28 24.27 -3.48 6.58
N ASP A 29 24.19 -2.47 7.44
CA ASP A 29 25.36 -1.91 8.15
C ASP A 29 26.41 -1.19 7.28
N GLY A 30 25.97 -0.49 6.23
CA GLY A 30 26.87 0.27 5.35
C GLY A 30 27.62 -0.57 4.32
N LYS A 31 27.39 -1.90 4.27
CA LYS A 31 27.83 -2.75 3.17
C LYS A 31 26.66 -3.00 2.22
N ALA A 32 26.75 -2.43 1.03
CA ALA A 32 25.82 -2.67 -0.07
C ALA A 32 25.76 -4.18 -0.36
N VAL A 33 24.63 -4.82 -0.06
CA VAL A 33 24.37 -6.16 -0.56
C VAL A 33 23.81 -5.98 -1.96
N GLN A 34 24.65 -6.00 -2.99
CA GLN A 34 24.13 -6.16 -4.35
C GLN A 34 23.59 -7.58 -4.45
N PRO A 35 22.26 -7.78 -4.59
CA PRO A 35 21.74 -9.12 -4.81
C PRO A 35 22.35 -9.65 -6.12
N PRO A 36 22.71 -10.94 -6.18
CA PRO A 36 23.20 -11.51 -7.43
C PRO A 36 22.14 -11.30 -8.52
N PRO A 37 22.56 -11.01 -9.78
CA PRO A 37 21.61 -10.80 -10.86
C PRO A 37 20.68 -12.01 -10.98
N LEU A 38 19.39 -11.82 -10.75
CA LEU A 38 18.40 -12.85 -11.05
C LEU A 38 18.37 -13.04 -12.57
N VAL A 39 18.89 -14.18 -13.04
CA VAL A 39 18.99 -14.54 -14.47
C VAL A 39 17.62 -14.61 -15.14
N HIS A 40 16.58 -14.91 -14.36
CA HIS A 40 15.18 -14.94 -14.80
C HIS A 40 14.31 -14.18 -13.81
N ARG A 41 14.06 -12.90 -14.12
CA ARG A 41 13.03 -12.11 -13.43
C ARG A 41 11.70 -12.32 -14.13
N HIS A 42 10.62 -12.42 -13.38
CA HIS A 42 9.29 -12.41 -13.99
C HIS A 42 9.10 -11.05 -14.69
N LYS A 43 8.88 -11.10 -16.00
CA LYS A 43 8.53 -9.90 -16.75
C LYS A 43 7.12 -9.49 -16.37
N SER A 44 6.94 -8.20 -16.11
CA SER A 44 5.59 -7.67 -16.04
C SER A 44 4.94 -7.83 -17.41
N ASN A 45 3.72 -8.35 -17.43
CA ASN A 45 3.01 -8.71 -18.65
C ASN A 45 2.37 -7.50 -19.37
N ASP A 46 2.53 -6.31 -18.80
CA ASP A 46 2.12 -4.99 -19.32
C ASP A 46 3.28 -4.24 -20.00
N GLY A 47 4.45 -4.87 -20.11
CA GLY A 47 5.65 -4.23 -20.64
C GLY A 47 6.30 -3.21 -19.68
N ALA A 48 5.90 -3.18 -18.40
CA ALA A 48 6.59 -2.38 -17.40
C ALA A 48 8.06 -2.78 -17.36
N SER A 49 8.93 -1.75 -17.34
CA SER A 49 10.38 -1.92 -17.31
C SER A 49 10.89 -2.53 -16.01
N VAL A 50 10.03 -2.58 -14.99
CA VAL A 50 10.36 -3.09 -13.67
C VAL A 50 9.68 -4.45 -13.49
N GLY A 51 10.50 -5.49 -13.32
CA GLY A 51 10.03 -6.86 -13.15
C GLY A 51 9.30 -7.07 -11.82
N ASN A 52 8.52 -8.15 -11.76
CA ASN A 52 8.17 -8.73 -10.46
C ASN A 52 9.46 -9.33 -9.85
N ASP A 53 9.50 -9.52 -8.54
CA ASP A 53 10.60 -10.16 -7.78
C ASP A 53 11.71 -9.23 -7.31
N ILE A 54 11.46 -7.93 -7.38
CA ILE A 54 12.38 -6.94 -6.84
C ILE A 54 12.15 -6.78 -5.34
N ILE A 55 13.08 -7.30 -4.54
CA ILE A 55 13.02 -7.18 -3.08
C ILE A 55 14.06 -6.20 -2.56
N HIS A 56 15.31 -6.36 -2.97
CA HIS A 56 16.49 -5.65 -2.44
C HIS A 56 17.29 -4.91 -3.51
N ASP A 57 16.79 -4.89 -4.74
CA ASP A 57 17.55 -4.28 -5.83
C ASP A 57 17.84 -2.82 -5.57
N PRO A 58 18.93 -2.31 -6.16
CA PRO A 58 19.14 -0.88 -6.26
C PRO A 58 17.89 -0.17 -6.79
N ILE A 59 17.58 0.99 -6.24
CA ILE A 59 16.53 1.86 -6.75
C ILE A 59 17.15 3.15 -7.28
N GLY A 60 16.87 3.43 -8.55
CA GLY A 60 17.35 4.64 -9.21
C GLY A 60 16.54 5.89 -8.85
N VAL A 61 17.17 7.05 -9.00
CA VAL A 61 16.59 8.39 -8.83
C VAL A 61 15.20 8.50 -9.47
N GLU A 62 15.02 8.05 -10.71
CA GLU A 62 13.75 8.17 -11.45
C GLU A 62 12.61 7.32 -10.87
N HIS A 63 12.93 6.19 -10.22
CA HIS A 63 11.93 5.39 -9.52
C HIS A 63 11.58 6.01 -8.17
N ILE A 64 12.57 6.55 -7.43
CA ILE A 64 12.33 7.21 -6.14
C ILE A 64 11.42 8.43 -6.31
N LYS A 65 11.58 9.22 -7.37
CA LYS A 65 10.70 10.36 -7.68
C LYS A 65 9.22 9.98 -7.81
N ARG A 66 8.94 8.70 -8.14
CA ARG A 66 7.58 8.19 -8.27
C ARG A 66 7.02 7.66 -6.95
N LEU A 67 7.82 7.57 -5.90
CA LEU A 67 7.38 7.08 -4.60
C LEU A 67 6.65 8.15 -3.82
N PHE A 68 5.63 7.70 -3.11
CA PHE A 68 4.77 8.56 -2.35
C PHE A 68 4.10 7.78 -1.20
N PRO A 69 3.87 8.36 0.00
CA PRO A 69 3.17 7.68 1.08
C PRO A 69 1.71 7.36 0.73
N GLY A 70 1.32 6.08 0.73
CA GLY A 70 -0.10 5.70 0.58
C GLY A 70 -0.91 5.95 1.84
N LEU A 71 -2.21 6.16 1.73
CA LEU A 71 -3.12 6.04 2.87
C LEU A 71 -4.24 5.04 2.55
N LEU A 72 -4.69 4.34 3.58
CA LEU A 72 -5.77 3.37 3.51
C LEU A 72 -7.01 3.92 4.19
N ARG A 73 -8.13 3.96 3.49
CA ARG A 73 -9.42 4.23 4.09
C ARG A 73 -9.85 3.01 4.90
N VAL A 74 -10.24 3.26 6.14
CA VAL A 74 -10.79 2.25 7.05
C VAL A 74 -12.09 2.76 7.65
N GLU A 75 -12.93 1.85 8.09
CA GLU A 75 -14.20 2.16 8.72
C GLU A 75 -14.31 1.40 10.05
N VAL A 76 -14.94 2.03 11.03
CA VAL A 76 -15.19 1.41 12.34
C VAL A 76 -16.58 0.78 12.32
N LEU A 77 -16.66 -0.49 12.72
CA LEU A 77 -17.93 -1.19 12.83
C LEU A 77 -18.85 -0.49 13.83
N ASP A 78 -20.07 -0.22 13.39
CA ASP A 78 -21.15 0.26 14.24
C ASP A 78 -21.53 -0.84 15.25
N ARG A 79 -21.54 -0.52 16.55
CA ARG A 79 -21.83 -1.49 17.63
C ARG A 79 -23.31 -1.91 17.74
N LYS A 80 -24.19 -1.53 16.83
CA LYS A 80 -25.57 -2.04 16.80
C LYS A 80 -25.62 -3.57 16.77
N SER A 81 -26.57 -4.14 17.51
CA SER A 81 -26.78 -5.58 17.63
C SER A 81 -27.22 -6.24 16.32
N ASP A 82 -27.89 -5.49 15.43
CA ASP A 82 -28.37 -5.96 14.12
C ASP A 82 -27.33 -5.81 12.99
N HIS A 83 -26.09 -5.43 13.31
CA HIS A 83 -25.10 -5.13 12.30
C HIS A 83 -24.65 -6.40 11.55
N PRO A 84 -24.80 -6.47 10.22
CA PRO A 84 -24.57 -7.70 9.46
C PRO A 84 -23.14 -8.23 9.57
N LEU A 85 -22.15 -7.33 9.67
CA LEU A 85 -20.73 -7.70 9.78
C LEU A 85 -20.31 -8.13 11.19
N ARG A 86 -21.16 -7.96 12.22
CA ARG A 86 -20.86 -8.43 13.59
C ARG A 86 -21.37 -9.84 13.86
N GLN A 87 -22.09 -10.44 12.91
CA GLN A 87 -22.51 -11.84 13.03
C GLN A 87 -21.25 -12.73 13.00
N THR A 88 -21.23 -13.73 13.88
CA THR A 88 -20.10 -14.66 14.03
C THR A 88 -19.76 -15.32 12.69
N GLY A 89 -18.46 -15.36 12.34
CA GLY A 89 -17.99 -16.00 11.11
C GLY A 89 -18.06 -15.16 9.83
N VAL A 90 -18.76 -14.02 9.84
CA VAL A 90 -18.99 -13.23 8.61
C VAL A 90 -17.71 -12.62 8.07
N LEU A 91 -16.86 -12.07 8.93
CA LEU A 91 -15.59 -11.46 8.54
C LEU A 91 -14.44 -12.47 8.40
N ASP A 92 -14.63 -13.71 8.87
CA ASP A 92 -13.58 -14.75 8.86
C ASP A 92 -13.40 -15.40 7.47
N ASN A 93 -14.37 -15.17 6.57
CA ASN A 93 -14.42 -15.74 5.23
C ASN A 93 -14.24 -14.67 4.14
N HIS A 94 -13.35 -13.71 4.39
CA HIS A 94 -13.04 -12.67 3.43
C HIS A 94 -12.30 -13.23 2.20
N ARG A 95 -12.32 -12.47 1.10
CA ARG A 95 -11.64 -12.85 -0.13
C ARG A 95 -10.15 -13.10 0.13
N PHE A 96 -9.62 -14.15 -0.48
CA PHE A 96 -8.20 -14.54 -0.45
C PHE A 96 -7.64 -15.06 0.87
N VAL A 97 -8.46 -15.26 1.92
CA VAL A 97 -7.98 -15.76 3.21
C VAL A 97 -7.30 -17.14 3.10
N LYS A 98 -7.74 -17.98 2.16
CA LYS A 98 -7.19 -19.33 1.97
C LYS A 98 -5.86 -19.31 1.21
N GLU A 99 -5.76 -18.44 0.21
CA GLU A 99 -4.59 -18.28 -0.65
C GLU A 99 -3.47 -17.49 0.06
N HIS A 100 -3.88 -16.53 0.89
CA HIS A 100 -3.02 -15.65 1.67
C HIS A 100 -3.55 -15.57 3.11
N PRO A 101 -3.32 -16.60 3.95
CA PRO A 101 -3.70 -16.52 5.35
C PRO A 101 -2.91 -15.40 6.05
N PRO A 102 -3.53 -14.67 7.01
CA PRO A 102 -2.82 -13.69 7.82
C PRO A 102 -1.65 -14.33 8.58
N SER A 103 -0.50 -13.66 8.61
CA SER A 103 0.65 -14.12 9.39
C SER A 103 0.34 -14.02 10.89
N PRO A 104 0.68 -15.05 11.70
CA PRO A 104 0.61 -14.96 13.16
C PRO A 104 1.43 -13.81 13.74
N ASN A 105 2.48 -13.35 13.04
CA ASN A 105 3.32 -12.24 13.47
C ASN A 105 2.63 -10.86 13.38
N ALA A 106 1.42 -10.79 12.81
CA ALA A 106 0.58 -9.59 12.88
C ALA A 106 -0.21 -9.48 14.19
N PHE A 107 -0.13 -10.49 15.06
CA PHE A 107 -0.91 -10.60 16.27
C PHE A 107 0.01 -10.84 17.48
N SER A 108 -0.42 -10.35 18.64
CA SER A 108 0.22 -10.60 19.92
C SER A 108 0.11 -12.08 20.27
N ALA A 109 1.22 -12.67 20.70
CA ALA A 109 1.26 -14.07 21.12
C ALA A 109 0.49 -14.34 22.43
N VAL A 110 0.16 -13.29 23.19
CA VAL A 110 -0.45 -13.41 24.53
C VAL A 110 -1.96 -13.55 24.43
N ASP A 111 -2.59 -12.68 23.65
CA ASP A 111 -4.04 -12.51 23.57
C ASP A 111 -4.60 -12.72 22.16
N GLY A 112 -3.74 -12.84 21.15
CA GLY A 112 -4.14 -12.95 19.75
C GLY A 112 -4.67 -11.65 19.16
N GLU A 113 -4.57 -10.53 19.88
CA GLU A 113 -4.99 -9.22 19.37
C GLU A 113 -4.02 -8.72 18.29
N SER A 114 -4.51 -7.89 17.36
CA SER A 114 -3.63 -7.31 16.33
C SER A 114 -2.55 -6.45 16.99
N LEU A 115 -1.33 -6.48 16.43
CA LEU A 115 -0.26 -5.57 16.86
C LEU A 115 -0.54 -4.09 16.54
N LEU A 116 -1.54 -3.85 15.67
CA LEU A 116 -1.99 -2.51 15.31
C LEU A 116 -2.90 -1.93 16.39
N ASP A 117 -2.80 -0.63 16.57
CA ASP A 117 -3.53 0.14 17.57
C ASP A 117 -4.38 1.27 16.95
N PRO A 118 -5.71 1.26 17.12
CA PRO A 118 -6.58 2.28 16.58
C PRO A 118 -6.66 3.56 17.43
N THR A 119 -6.12 3.55 18.64
CA THR A 119 -6.26 4.67 19.59
C THR A 119 -5.59 5.95 19.08
N ILE A 120 -4.59 5.84 18.19
CA ILE A 120 -3.94 6.98 17.54
C ILE A 120 -4.95 7.92 16.86
N CYS A 121 -6.06 7.40 16.33
CA CYS A 121 -7.07 8.21 15.64
C CYS A 121 -8.38 8.36 16.43
N CYS A 122 -8.76 7.38 17.25
CA CYS A 122 -10.15 7.24 17.70
C CYS A 122 -10.31 7.07 19.22
N ASP A 123 -9.36 7.58 20.01
CA ASP A 123 -9.48 7.74 21.47
C ASP A 123 -10.37 8.95 21.85
N GLU A 124 -11.52 9.09 21.16
CA GLU A 124 -12.46 10.18 21.38
C GLU A 124 -13.69 9.66 22.14
N ASN A 125 -14.03 10.35 23.24
CA ASN A 125 -15.22 10.04 24.04
C ASN A 125 -16.54 10.41 23.32
N ASP A 126 -16.51 11.39 22.42
CA ASP A 126 -17.67 11.86 21.66
C ASP A 126 -17.28 12.12 20.19
N PRO A 127 -17.31 11.08 19.33
CA PRO A 127 -16.83 11.21 17.96
C PRO A 127 -17.72 12.17 17.15
N PRO A 128 -17.14 12.96 16.23
CA PRO A 128 -17.85 13.96 15.44
C PRO A 128 -18.99 13.37 14.60
N ARG A 129 -19.90 14.24 14.12
CA ARG A 129 -21.11 13.87 13.35
C ARG A 129 -20.87 12.70 12.38
N GLY A 130 -21.39 11.53 12.76
CA GLY A 130 -21.36 10.33 11.92
C GLY A 130 -21.02 9.07 12.71
N LYS A 131 -21.86 8.66 13.69
CA LYS A 131 -21.99 7.33 14.33
C LYS A 131 -20.73 6.42 14.39
N MET A 132 -19.54 6.98 14.54
CA MET A 132 -18.31 6.20 14.71
C MET A 132 -18.32 5.68 16.13
N THR A 133 -17.91 4.43 16.31
CA THR A 133 -17.84 3.83 17.63
C THR A 133 -16.65 4.44 18.39
N ALA A 134 -16.90 4.97 19.59
CA ALA A 134 -15.85 5.46 20.49
C ALA A 134 -14.98 4.30 21.00
N HIS A 135 -13.68 4.57 21.15
CA HIS A 135 -12.68 3.59 21.62
C HIS A 135 -12.79 2.26 20.86
N PRO A 136 -12.66 2.29 19.53
CA PRO A 136 -12.75 1.06 18.76
C PRO A 136 -11.55 0.17 19.08
N LYS A 137 -11.78 -1.13 19.08
CA LYS A 137 -10.67 -2.09 19.05
C LYS A 137 -10.28 -2.44 17.62
N MET A 138 -9.08 -2.97 17.38
CA MET A 138 -8.61 -3.22 16.02
C MET A 138 -9.45 -4.26 15.27
N GLU A 139 -10.07 -5.21 15.96
CA GLU A 139 -11.02 -6.16 15.37
C GLU A 139 -12.34 -5.53 14.91
N GLU A 140 -12.63 -4.30 15.38
CA GLU A 140 -13.76 -3.49 14.95
C GLU A 140 -13.41 -2.57 13.78
N VAL A 141 -12.14 -2.51 13.37
CA VAL A 141 -11.69 -1.70 12.23
C VAL A 141 -11.65 -2.57 10.97
N VAL A 142 -12.42 -2.18 9.97
CA VAL A 142 -12.58 -2.91 8.71
C VAL A 142 -12.26 -2.05 7.50
N MET A 143 -11.99 -2.71 6.39
CA MET A 143 -11.85 -2.10 5.07
C MET A 143 -12.53 -2.99 4.02
N TRP A 144 -12.84 -2.46 2.83
CA TRP A 144 -13.59 -3.20 1.79
C TRP A 144 -12.89 -3.12 0.43
N GLU A 145 -12.80 -4.18 -0.37
CA GLU A 145 -12.02 -4.18 -1.65
C GLU A 145 -10.50 -4.31 -1.42
N THR A 146 -10.12 -5.44 -0.83
CA THR A 146 -8.73 -5.84 -0.60
C THR A 146 -8.34 -6.98 -1.53
N ASN A 147 -7.84 -6.63 -2.70
CA ASN A 147 -7.16 -7.62 -3.52
C ASN A 147 -5.68 -7.72 -3.15
N ILE A 148 -5.39 -8.52 -2.11
CA ILE A 148 -4.01 -8.84 -1.73
C ILE A 148 -3.24 -9.44 -2.91
N GLN A 149 -3.90 -10.11 -3.87
CA GLN A 149 -3.26 -10.64 -5.07
C GLN A 149 -2.74 -9.54 -6.00
N ALA A 150 -3.04 -8.25 -5.78
CA ALA A 150 -2.45 -7.14 -6.52
C ALA A 150 -1.33 -6.43 -5.74
N THR A 151 -1.23 -6.68 -4.44
CA THR A 151 -0.23 -6.06 -3.56
C THR A 151 1.12 -6.76 -3.72
N GLY A 152 2.19 -5.97 -3.60
CA GLY A 152 3.55 -6.49 -3.50
C GLY A 152 4.27 -5.87 -2.33
N VAL A 153 5.44 -6.40 -2.01
CA VAL A 153 6.30 -5.89 -0.93
C VAL A 153 7.70 -5.64 -1.45
N ARG A 154 8.35 -4.62 -0.92
CA ARG A 154 9.74 -4.28 -1.24
C ARG A 154 10.46 -3.80 0.01
N LYS A 155 11.75 -4.11 0.13
CA LYS A 155 12.62 -3.51 1.15
C LYS A 155 13.36 -2.33 0.53
N TYR A 156 13.23 -1.17 1.16
CA TYR A 156 14.01 0.02 0.88
C TYR A 156 15.16 0.14 1.90
N PRO A 157 16.18 0.96 1.60
CA PRO A 157 17.18 1.32 2.59
C PRO A 157 16.55 1.92 3.85
N ASN A 158 17.26 1.83 4.97
CA ASN A 158 16.84 2.51 6.20
C ASN A 158 16.83 4.03 5.98
N PRO A 159 15.92 4.77 6.63
CA PRO A 159 14.96 4.31 7.63
C PRO A 159 13.61 3.77 7.09
N ILE A 160 13.39 3.76 5.77
CA ILE A 160 12.10 3.34 5.18
C ILE A 160 11.81 1.86 5.45
N GLY A 161 12.79 0.99 5.21
CA GLY A 161 12.67 -0.45 5.47
C GLY A 161 11.63 -1.16 4.59
N TRP A 162 10.87 -2.09 5.17
CA TRP A 162 9.89 -2.88 4.44
C TRP A 162 8.60 -2.10 4.20
N VAL A 163 8.12 -2.11 2.95
CA VAL A 163 6.86 -1.47 2.58
C VAL A 163 6.00 -2.41 1.74
N ALA A 164 4.68 -2.27 1.85
CA ALA A 164 3.76 -2.71 0.82
C ALA A 164 3.70 -1.69 -0.31
N VAL A 165 3.83 -2.16 -1.54
CA VAL A 165 3.62 -1.39 -2.76
C VAL A 165 2.18 -1.59 -3.19
N MET A 166 1.40 -0.52 -3.11
CA MET A 166 -0.01 -0.53 -3.46
C MET A 166 -0.18 -0.80 -4.96
N PRO A 167 -1.32 -1.36 -5.40
CA PRO A 167 -1.64 -1.48 -6.82
C PRO A 167 -1.62 -0.11 -7.52
N VAL A 168 -1.08 -0.10 -8.73
CA VAL A 168 -0.83 1.08 -9.58
C VAL A 168 -1.17 0.74 -11.03
N GLU A 169 -1.33 1.76 -11.88
CA GLU A 169 -1.41 1.55 -13.34
C GLU A 169 -0.07 1.04 -13.92
N ASP A 170 -0.16 0.40 -15.08
CA ASP A 170 0.93 -0.34 -15.75
C ASP A 170 2.26 0.43 -15.87
N LYS A 171 2.23 1.77 -15.99
CA LYS A 171 3.42 2.62 -16.18
C LYS A 171 4.11 3.04 -14.89
N ALA A 172 3.46 2.76 -13.78
CA ALA A 172 3.77 3.30 -12.49
C ALA A 172 4.30 2.20 -11.59
N ASP A 173 4.97 1.14 -12.04
CA ASP A 173 5.54 0.16 -11.11
C ASP A 173 6.96 0.56 -10.68
N VAL A 174 7.23 0.52 -9.38
CA VAL A 174 8.60 0.60 -8.82
C VAL A 174 9.21 -0.77 -8.57
N GLY A 175 8.50 -1.85 -8.93
CA GLY A 175 8.94 -3.22 -8.72
C GLY A 175 8.75 -3.66 -7.28
N SER A 176 8.32 -4.90 -7.12
CA SER A 176 8.12 -5.51 -5.80
C SER A 176 8.08 -7.03 -5.91
N PHE A 177 8.27 -7.72 -4.80
CA PHE A 177 7.88 -9.12 -4.71
C PHE A 177 6.36 -9.21 -4.63
N TRP A 178 5.79 -9.82 -5.64
CA TRP A 178 4.37 -9.88 -5.84
C TRP A 178 3.75 -11.03 -5.01
N SER A 179 2.61 -10.76 -4.37
CA SER A 179 1.91 -11.76 -3.55
C SER A 179 1.57 -13.05 -4.30
N GLY A 180 1.18 -12.95 -5.58
CA GLY A 180 0.86 -14.10 -6.43
C GLY A 180 2.07 -14.79 -7.06
N TYR A 181 3.30 -14.41 -6.70
CA TYR A 181 4.50 -15.06 -7.21
C TYR A 181 4.50 -16.58 -6.95
N THR A 182 4.80 -17.36 -7.98
CA THR A 182 4.96 -18.82 -7.93
C THR A 182 6.01 -19.23 -8.96
N LYS A 183 6.96 -20.09 -8.54
CA LYS A 183 7.98 -20.65 -9.45
C LYS A 183 7.34 -21.57 -10.50
N GLU A 184 6.20 -22.13 -10.17
CA GLU A 184 5.45 -23.11 -10.95
C GLU A 184 4.67 -22.47 -12.11
N GLN A 185 4.34 -21.18 -12.02
CA GLN A 185 3.58 -20.46 -13.06
C GLN A 185 4.28 -19.16 -13.48
N PRO A 186 5.39 -19.24 -14.23
CA PRO A 186 6.19 -18.07 -14.60
C PRO A 186 5.47 -17.06 -15.51
N ASN A 187 4.35 -17.46 -16.11
CA ASN A 187 3.53 -16.63 -16.98
C ASN A 187 2.35 -15.95 -16.26
N LEU A 188 2.23 -16.12 -14.94
CA LEU A 188 1.12 -15.55 -14.18
C LEU A 188 1.21 -14.01 -14.16
N LYS A 189 0.06 -13.35 -14.33
CA LYS A 189 -0.05 -11.89 -14.44
C LYS A 189 -0.44 -11.29 -13.10
N ARG A 190 0.34 -10.28 -12.64
CA ARG A 190 -0.06 -9.43 -11.52
C ARG A 190 -1.31 -8.62 -11.90
N PRO A 191 -2.42 -8.74 -11.15
CA PRO A 191 -3.55 -7.83 -11.31
C PRO A 191 -3.13 -6.40 -10.94
N ARG A 192 -3.33 -5.43 -11.84
CA ARG A 192 -2.98 -4.00 -11.68
C ARG A 192 -4.20 -3.13 -11.40
N ARG A 193 -5.20 -3.23 -12.28
CA ARG A 193 -6.43 -2.41 -12.29
C ARG A 193 -7.66 -3.30 -12.34
N VAL A 194 -8.11 -3.78 -11.19
CA VAL A 194 -9.45 -4.35 -11.05
C VAL A 194 -10.16 -3.47 -10.05
N ASP A 195 -11.44 -3.12 -10.21
CA ASP A 195 -12.13 -2.20 -9.28
C ASP A 195 -11.97 -2.62 -7.80
N GLU A 196 -11.81 -3.93 -7.59
CA GLU A 196 -11.54 -4.57 -6.30
C GLU A 196 -10.13 -4.34 -5.72
N THR A 197 -9.21 -3.70 -6.45
CA THR A 197 -7.81 -3.43 -6.07
C THR A 197 -7.56 -1.97 -5.66
N ILE A 198 -8.53 -1.07 -5.91
CA ILE A 198 -8.37 0.38 -5.77
C ILE A 198 -9.30 1.01 -4.71
N GLY A 199 -10.36 0.30 -4.31
CA GLY A 199 -11.45 0.83 -3.50
C GLY A 199 -11.13 1.41 -2.11
N ASN A 200 -10.02 1.01 -1.49
CA ASN A 200 -9.64 1.43 -0.12
C ASN A 200 -8.65 2.58 -0.08
N GLN A 201 -8.41 3.26 -1.19
CA GLN A 201 -7.36 4.24 -1.24
C GLN A 201 -7.87 5.57 -0.71
N ALA A 202 -7.25 6.05 0.37
CA ALA A 202 -7.54 7.35 0.95
C ALA A 202 -6.49 8.34 0.49
N GLY A 203 -6.93 9.47 -0.06
CA GLY A 203 -6.17 10.69 -0.34
C GLY A 203 -4.68 10.58 -0.62
N PHE A 204 -4.02 11.67 -0.30
CA PHE A 204 -2.58 11.82 -0.36
C PHE A 204 -2.20 13.02 0.50
N MET A 205 -1.04 12.97 1.13
CA MET A 205 -0.34 14.15 1.64
C MET A 205 0.98 14.39 0.92
N ALA A 206 1.13 15.56 0.34
CA ALA A 206 2.36 15.94 -0.33
C ALA A 206 2.92 17.22 0.27
N THR A 207 4.25 17.31 0.35
CA THR A 207 4.95 18.58 0.59
C THR A 207 4.75 19.51 -0.62
N ARG A 208 5.05 20.80 -0.44
CA ARG A 208 5.02 21.77 -1.55
C ARG A 208 5.87 21.31 -2.74
N SER A 209 7.09 20.83 -2.51
CA SER A 209 7.99 20.38 -3.58
C SER A 209 7.46 19.14 -4.31
N GLN A 210 6.80 18.23 -3.60
CA GLN A 210 6.12 17.09 -4.20
C GLN A 210 4.95 17.55 -5.08
N VAL A 211 4.12 18.49 -4.61
CA VAL A 211 3.03 19.06 -5.42
C VAL A 211 3.56 19.78 -6.66
N GLU A 212 4.65 20.54 -6.54
CA GLU A 212 5.31 21.18 -7.68
C GLU A 212 5.86 20.13 -8.67
N TYR A 213 6.40 19.02 -8.19
CA TYR A 213 6.82 17.90 -9.04
C TYR A 213 5.61 17.24 -9.74
N PHE A 214 4.50 17.01 -9.01
CA PHE A 214 3.28 16.48 -9.60
C PHE A 214 2.80 17.35 -10.74
N HIS A 215 2.76 18.67 -10.51
CA HIS A 215 2.27 19.62 -11.49
C HIS A 215 3.18 19.77 -12.71
N ASN A 216 4.49 19.88 -12.50
CA ASN A 216 5.41 20.23 -13.58
C ASN A 216 6.01 19.03 -14.31
N LYS A 217 5.95 17.83 -13.72
CA LYS A 217 6.69 16.65 -14.19
C LYS A 217 5.87 15.36 -14.23
N ALA A 218 5.21 15.00 -13.14
CA ALA A 218 4.59 13.68 -13.05
C ALA A 218 3.26 13.58 -13.81
N CYS A 219 2.39 14.58 -13.64
CA CYS A 219 1.03 14.56 -14.17
C CYS A 219 0.96 15.17 -15.58
N PRO A 220 0.49 14.41 -16.59
CA PRO A 220 0.21 14.98 -17.92
C PRO A 220 -0.79 16.14 -17.81
N GLY A 221 -0.46 17.29 -18.40
CA GLY A 221 -1.33 18.48 -18.35
C GLY A 221 -1.45 19.16 -16.99
N GLY A 222 -0.63 18.76 -16.00
CA GLY A 222 -0.52 19.44 -14.70
C GLY A 222 -1.53 18.98 -13.65
N PHE A 223 -1.06 18.92 -12.40
CA PHE A 223 -1.80 18.47 -11.21
C PHE A 223 -2.71 19.52 -10.56
N LEU A 224 -2.40 20.81 -10.73
CA LEU A 224 -3.15 21.94 -10.18
C LEU A 224 -4.00 22.58 -11.29
N PRO A 225 -5.09 23.28 -10.94
CA PRO A 225 -5.91 24.00 -11.90
C PRO A 225 -5.10 25.03 -12.72
N PRO A 226 -5.56 25.36 -13.93
CA PRO A 226 -6.78 24.87 -14.57
C PRO A 226 -6.60 23.49 -15.24
N PHE A 227 -7.61 22.62 -15.12
CA PHE A 227 -7.59 21.27 -15.69
C PHE A 227 -8.09 21.22 -17.13
N ASP A 228 -7.65 22.18 -17.94
CA ASP A 228 -8.20 22.42 -19.28
C ASP A 228 -7.55 21.55 -20.35
N SER A 229 -6.56 20.73 -19.98
CA SER A 229 -5.87 19.84 -20.90
C SER A 229 -6.77 18.69 -21.36
N GLN A 230 -6.55 18.20 -22.58
CA GLN A 230 -7.26 17.03 -23.10
C GLN A 230 -7.05 15.78 -22.25
N HIS A 231 -5.97 15.72 -21.46
CA HIS A 231 -5.67 14.60 -20.56
C HIS A 231 -6.67 14.49 -19.40
N TRP A 232 -7.27 15.61 -18.99
CA TRP A 232 -8.25 15.64 -17.90
C TRP A 232 -9.70 15.53 -18.39
N LYS A 233 -9.93 15.54 -19.70
CA LYS A 233 -11.26 15.50 -20.31
C LYS A 233 -11.83 14.08 -20.25
N GLY A 234 -12.87 13.89 -19.44
CA GLY A 234 -13.49 12.57 -19.21
C GLY A 234 -12.89 11.81 -18.04
N ASP A 235 -11.80 12.33 -17.46
CA ASP A 235 -11.42 11.96 -16.12
C ASP A 235 -12.42 12.54 -15.13
N SER A 236 -12.51 11.89 -13.99
CA SER A 236 -13.45 12.09 -12.88
C SER A 236 -13.74 13.53 -12.40
N LEU A 237 -13.09 14.56 -12.95
CA LEU A 237 -13.49 15.98 -12.88
C LEU A 237 -14.94 16.24 -13.32
N GLN A 238 -15.45 15.48 -14.30
CA GLN A 238 -16.81 15.65 -14.83
C GLN A 238 -17.86 14.74 -14.17
N ARG A 239 -17.43 13.71 -13.44
CA ARG A 239 -18.33 12.79 -12.72
C ARG A 239 -18.30 13.17 -11.24
N HIS A 240 -19.32 12.80 -10.48
CA HIS A 240 -19.36 12.96 -9.01
C HIS A 240 -18.32 12.10 -8.29
N SER A 241 -17.07 12.11 -8.73
CA SER A 241 -16.04 11.18 -8.30
C SER A 241 -15.26 11.81 -7.17
N VAL A 242 -15.82 11.62 -5.98
CA VAL A 242 -15.18 11.89 -4.70
C VAL A 242 -13.79 11.23 -4.67
N GLU A 243 -13.63 10.06 -5.29
CA GLU A 243 -12.38 9.29 -5.36
C GLU A 243 -11.24 10.03 -6.07
N PHE A 244 -11.55 10.91 -7.02
CA PHE A 244 -10.53 11.72 -7.69
C PHE A 244 -9.95 12.76 -6.73
N TRP A 245 -10.80 13.56 -6.09
CA TRP A 245 -10.31 14.62 -5.21
C TRP A 245 -9.84 14.12 -3.86
N SER A 246 -10.59 13.22 -3.23
CA SER A 246 -10.34 12.75 -1.87
C SER A 246 -9.52 11.46 -1.82
N GLY A 247 -9.39 10.73 -2.93
CA GLY A 247 -8.67 9.45 -3.01
C GLY A 247 -7.29 9.56 -3.70
N GLY A 248 -7.00 10.69 -4.32
CA GLY A 248 -5.76 10.88 -5.09
C GLY A 248 -5.68 9.97 -6.32
N PHE A 249 -6.83 9.57 -6.89
CA PHE A 249 -6.89 8.60 -7.98
C PHE A 249 -5.98 8.95 -9.17
N GLN A 250 -5.98 10.22 -9.55
CA GLN A 250 -5.14 10.81 -10.58
C GLN A 250 -3.65 10.60 -10.35
N LEU A 251 -3.17 10.55 -9.11
CA LEU A 251 -1.75 10.46 -8.81
C LEU A 251 -1.15 9.13 -9.26
N PHE A 252 -1.88 8.04 -9.10
CA PHE A 252 -1.41 6.71 -9.50
C PHE A 252 -2.05 6.22 -10.81
N GLY A 253 -3.19 6.78 -11.21
CA GLY A 253 -3.81 6.57 -12.52
C GLY A 253 -3.04 7.30 -13.63
N GLN A 254 -3.05 8.64 -13.59
CA GLN A 254 -2.52 9.46 -14.67
C GLN A 254 -1.06 9.90 -14.44
N CYS A 255 -0.70 10.26 -13.20
CA CYS A 255 0.62 10.79 -12.88
C CYS A 255 1.70 9.72 -12.68
N SER A 256 1.31 8.45 -12.81
CA SER A 256 2.18 7.29 -12.72
C SER A 256 3.01 7.21 -11.41
N LEU A 257 2.43 7.62 -10.29
CA LEU A 257 3.05 7.54 -8.96
C LEU A 257 2.73 6.23 -8.25
N ASN A 258 3.70 5.72 -7.49
CA ASN A 258 3.57 4.58 -6.60
C ASN A 258 3.30 5.01 -5.18
N ARG A 259 2.31 4.36 -4.59
CA ARG A 259 2.08 4.45 -3.16
C ARG A 259 2.73 3.32 -2.42
N ILE A 260 3.38 3.68 -1.33
CA ILE A 260 3.99 2.73 -0.42
C ILE A 260 3.42 2.88 1.00
N LEU A 261 3.24 1.77 1.68
CA LEU A 261 2.78 1.69 3.06
C LEU A 261 3.87 1.03 3.91
N PRO A 262 4.37 1.66 4.99
CA PRO A 262 5.39 1.07 5.84
C PRO A 262 4.83 -0.17 6.55
N LEU A 263 5.60 -1.26 6.65
CA LEU A 263 5.18 -2.51 7.31
C LEU A 263 5.67 -2.62 8.76
N GLU A 264 6.16 -1.53 9.34
CA GLU A 264 6.35 -1.46 10.78
C GLU A 264 5.00 -1.07 11.41
N PRO A 265 4.50 -1.79 12.44
CA PRO A 265 3.14 -1.61 12.96
C PRO A 265 2.79 -0.15 13.29
N ARG A 266 3.64 0.53 14.08
CA ARG A 266 3.35 1.88 14.58
C ARG A 266 3.36 2.92 13.47
N ARG A 267 4.15 2.70 12.43
CA ARG A 267 4.15 3.49 11.21
C ARG A 267 2.97 3.14 10.32
N PHE A 268 2.57 1.87 10.20
CA PHE A 268 1.42 1.45 9.39
C PHE A 268 0.10 2.06 9.90
N GLU A 269 -0.10 2.09 11.22
CA GLU A 269 -1.26 2.71 11.89
C GLU A 269 -1.46 4.17 11.46
N LYS A 270 -0.37 4.92 11.35
CA LYS A 270 -0.39 6.33 10.89
C LYS A 270 -0.81 6.46 9.43
N HIS A 271 -0.94 5.39 8.66
CA HIS A 271 -1.41 5.45 7.27
C HIS A 271 -2.88 5.08 7.12
N LEU A 272 -3.59 4.84 8.23
CA LEU A 272 -5.02 4.55 8.24
C LEU A 272 -5.84 5.84 8.38
N ILE A 273 -6.83 6.01 7.51
CA ILE A 273 -7.75 7.15 7.51
C ILE A 273 -9.14 6.63 7.86
N TYR A 274 -9.59 6.98 9.06
CA TYR A 274 -10.85 6.55 9.61
C TYR A 274 -12.00 7.36 9.00
N HIS A 275 -12.87 6.65 8.31
CA HIS A 275 -14.02 7.24 7.63
C HIS A 275 -15.29 7.05 8.45
N VAL A 276 -16.02 8.15 8.65
CA VAL A 276 -17.22 8.20 9.52
C VAL A 276 -18.52 7.73 8.83
N SER A 277 -18.53 7.60 7.51
CA SER A 277 -19.73 7.10 6.81
C SER A 277 -19.69 5.58 6.69
N ASN A 278 -20.62 4.92 7.37
CA ASN A 278 -20.74 3.46 7.46
C ASN A 278 -21.63 2.86 6.35
N ASN A 279 -21.84 3.58 5.23
CA ASN A 279 -22.71 3.08 4.15
C ASN A 279 -22.15 1.77 3.55
N LYS A 280 -20.83 1.70 3.35
CA LYS A 280 -20.19 0.53 2.73
C LYS A 280 -20.29 -0.72 3.59
N GLN A 281 -20.25 -0.58 4.92
CA GLN A 281 -20.50 -1.71 5.84
C GLN A 281 -21.86 -2.41 5.64
N ARG A 282 -22.87 -1.70 5.11
CA ARG A 282 -24.21 -2.25 4.87
C ARG A 282 -24.46 -2.63 3.41
N THR A 283 -23.82 -1.94 2.48
CA THR A 283 -24.05 -2.14 1.03
C THR A 283 -23.02 -3.04 0.35
N ALA A 284 -21.80 -3.14 0.88
CA ALA A 284 -20.76 -3.96 0.28
C ALA A 284 -20.99 -5.45 0.64
N PRO A 285 -20.74 -6.39 -0.29
CA PRO A 285 -20.78 -7.82 0.02
C PRO A 285 -19.80 -8.16 1.14
N ALA A 286 -20.23 -8.90 2.16
CA ALA A 286 -19.39 -9.25 3.31
C ALA A 286 -18.05 -9.90 2.93
N LYS A 287 -18.01 -10.73 1.88
CA LYS A 287 -16.77 -11.34 1.34
C LYS A 287 -15.72 -10.32 0.88
N LYS A 288 -16.11 -9.07 0.60
CA LYS A 288 -15.20 -7.98 0.24
C LYS A 288 -14.70 -7.21 1.44
N MET A 289 -15.28 -7.41 2.63
CA MET A 289 -14.86 -6.80 3.89
C MET A 289 -13.77 -7.65 4.54
N ILE A 290 -12.81 -7.00 5.17
CA ILE A 290 -11.73 -7.64 5.94
C ILE A 290 -11.40 -6.77 7.16
N ARG A 291 -10.97 -7.38 8.26
CA ARG A 291 -10.42 -6.64 9.40
C ARG A 291 -9.05 -6.09 9.01
N VAL A 292 -8.73 -4.88 9.46
CA VAL A 292 -7.44 -4.26 9.10
C VAL A 292 -6.26 -5.09 9.63
N GLY A 293 -6.39 -5.68 10.83
CA GLY A 293 -5.40 -6.62 11.37
C GLY A 293 -5.18 -7.84 10.48
N ASP A 294 -6.26 -8.43 9.95
CA ASP A 294 -6.18 -9.57 9.02
C ASP A 294 -5.47 -9.15 7.72
N PHE A 295 -5.84 -8.01 7.13
CA PHE A 295 -5.20 -7.49 5.91
C PHE A 295 -3.70 -7.22 6.10
N TYR A 296 -3.34 -6.56 7.21
CA TYR A 296 -1.94 -6.35 7.58
C TYR A 296 -1.19 -7.68 7.72
N GLY A 297 -1.80 -8.67 8.36
CA GLY A 297 -1.29 -10.04 8.43
C GLY A 297 -1.10 -10.68 7.06
N GLN A 298 -2.03 -10.50 6.12
CA GLN A 298 -1.85 -11.02 4.76
C GLN A 298 -0.64 -10.39 4.07
N ILE A 299 -0.41 -9.09 4.26
CA ILE A 299 0.76 -8.39 3.73
C ILE A 299 2.06 -8.92 4.38
N LEU A 300 2.05 -9.17 5.70
CA LEU A 300 3.20 -9.77 6.38
C LEU A 300 3.51 -11.18 5.86
N THR A 301 2.50 -11.99 5.56
CA THR A 301 2.69 -13.29 4.88
C THR A 301 3.40 -13.12 3.54
N VAL A 302 3.07 -12.07 2.76
CA VAL A 302 3.77 -11.77 1.50
C VAL A 302 5.23 -11.36 1.74
N LYS A 303 5.49 -10.55 2.78
CA LYS A 303 6.86 -10.18 3.22
C LYS A 303 7.67 -11.41 3.63
N GLU A 304 7.09 -12.34 4.39
CA GLU A 304 7.76 -13.58 4.81
C GLU A 304 8.10 -14.47 3.60
N LYS A 305 7.17 -14.60 2.65
CA LYS A 305 7.43 -15.28 1.38
C LYS A 305 8.57 -14.62 0.60
N ALA A 306 8.60 -13.28 0.54
CA ALA A 306 9.68 -12.52 -0.11
C ALA A 306 11.03 -12.79 0.57
N ILE A 307 11.09 -12.73 1.90
CA ILE A 307 12.31 -13.01 2.68
C ILE A 307 12.78 -14.44 2.45
N LYS A 308 11.87 -15.42 2.46
CA LYS A 308 12.18 -16.82 2.18
C LYS A 308 12.74 -16.99 0.76
N PHE A 309 12.09 -16.37 -0.23
CA PHE A 309 12.56 -16.39 -1.61
C PHE A 309 13.96 -15.80 -1.75
N ALA A 310 14.22 -14.64 -1.15
CA ALA A 310 15.54 -14.01 -1.17
C ALA A 310 16.61 -14.88 -0.49
N LYS A 311 16.28 -15.54 0.63
CA LYS A 311 17.16 -16.51 1.32
C LYS A 311 17.52 -17.68 0.41
N GLU A 312 16.53 -18.28 -0.25
CA GLU A 312 16.71 -19.41 -1.16
C GLU A 312 17.47 -19.02 -2.43
N ALA A 313 17.11 -17.90 -3.05
CA ALA A 313 17.66 -17.47 -4.32
C ALA A 313 19.08 -16.92 -4.20
N TRP A 314 19.41 -16.29 -3.06
CA TRP A 314 20.66 -15.53 -2.93
C TRP A 314 21.58 -16.04 -1.81
N GLY A 315 21.15 -17.01 -0.99
CA GLY A 315 21.93 -17.52 0.14
C GLY A 315 22.16 -16.49 1.25
N ILE A 316 21.45 -15.35 1.23
CA ILE A 316 21.63 -14.25 2.19
C ILE A 316 20.82 -14.54 3.46
N LYS A 317 21.47 -14.54 4.63
CA LYS A 317 20.78 -14.49 5.93
C LYS A 317 20.19 -13.09 6.14
N LEU A 318 18.95 -12.88 5.70
CA LEU A 318 18.19 -11.67 6.04
C LEU A 318 17.69 -11.78 7.49
N THR A 319 18.25 -10.93 8.35
CA THR A 319 17.68 -10.50 9.63
C THR A 319 16.84 -9.24 9.42
#